data_AF-A0A507C6D7-F1
#
_entry.id   AF-A0A507C6D7-F1
#
_cell.length_a   1.000
_cell.length_b   1.000
_cell.length_c   1.000
_cell.angle_alpha   90.00
_cell.angle_beta   90.00
_cell.angle_gamma   90.00
#
_symmetry.space_group_name_H-M   'P 1'
#
loop_
_entity.id
_entity.type
_entity.pdbx_description
1 polymer ?
#
loop_
_entity_poly.entity_id
_entity_poly.type
_entity_poly.pdbx_seq_one_letter_code
_entity_poly.pdbx_strand_id
1 'polypeptide(L)'
;MTSLWLDVPEALAPLKHTARHDSSLKFTLMTFNALAQTLIRRDRYPNCTKNALKLKTRMPLLVNVIEQHKPDIICLQEIDHDHFASNFGSTFTRLGYEWSFDRKTPKDGKDTAQYGLCVGWKSATFESKWQLILDFDSAEPPCQSKTDWQTGCIAQVAAFTTSNPSVGLIVSNQHSYWRPAAKFTKLHQAMVTLEGITDLKRQLEQVDESGIRWHGFMCGDFNVTPLEATYRGIRMHKPLTPEMMADLQLDAEEGAVDTIIKRRESLPRLDSCYSTYRAIVSKSPAPNIDHDEPEYTHWSEGFVGTLDYIFSVRDEELSVKVERLLRIVTLEELRAPIPNETIGSDHLPIMAELTLSRA
;
A
#
# COMPACT_ATOMS: atom_id res chain seq x y z
N MET A 1 -10.41 -27.32 5.01
CA MET A 1 -9.98 -26.20 4.15
C MET A 1 -9.88 -24.98 5.04
N THR A 2 -8.69 -24.42 5.20
CA THR A 2 -8.48 -23.16 5.92
C THR A 2 -9.20 -22.04 5.16
N SER A 3 -9.98 -21.21 5.86
CA SER A 3 -10.66 -20.06 5.25
C SER A 3 -9.63 -19.11 4.61
N LEU A 4 -9.94 -18.60 3.42
CA LEU A 4 -9.15 -17.54 2.76
C LEU A 4 -9.20 -16.22 3.52
N TRP A 5 -10.30 -15.98 4.23
CA TRP A 5 -10.52 -14.77 5.03
C TRP A 5 -10.41 -15.07 6.52
N LEU A 6 -9.79 -14.16 7.25
CA LEU A 6 -9.78 -14.10 8.71
C LEU A 6 -10.77 -13.03 9.15
N ASP A 7 -11.75 -13.40 9.96
CA ASP A 7 -12.60 -12.42 10.63
C ASP A 7 -11.79 -11.68 11.70
N VAL A 8 -12.02 -10.38 11.83
CA VAL A 8 -11.39 -9.54 12.85
C VAL A 8 -12.34 -9.37 14.02
N PRO A 9 -12.08 -10.00 15.18
CA PRO A 9 -12.91 -9.79 16.36
C PRO A 9 -12.85 -8.32 16.80
N GLU A 10 -13.97 -7.78 17.29
CA GLU A 10 -14.05 -6.38 17.74
C GLU A 10 -12.98 -6.04 18.81
N ALA A 11 -12.67 -6.97 19.70
CA ALA A 11 -11.63 -6.82 20.71
C ALA A 11 -10.20 -6.73 20.13
N LEU A 12 -9.99 -7.18 18.89
CA LEU A 12 -8.71 -7.19 18.17
C LEU A 12 -8.70 -6.22 16.98
N ALA A 13 -9.74 -5.39 16.84
CA ALA A 13 -9.83 -4.42 15.76
C ALA A 13 -8.68 -3.41 15.89
N PRO A 14 -7.85 -3.22 14.85
CA PRO A 14 -6.72 -2.30 14.89
C PRO A 14 -7.17 -0.82 14.92
N LEU A 15 -8.42 -0.57 14.52
CA LEU A 15 -9.03 0.75 14.38
C LEU A 15 -10.16 0.88 15.41
N LYS A 16 -10.16 1.95 16.20
CA LYS A 16 -11.16 2.17 17.27
C LYS A 16 -12.44 2.78 16.70
N HIS A 17 -13.59 2.30 17.17
CA HIS A 17 -14.91 2.80 16.80
C HIS A 17 -15.35 3.99 17.64
N THR A 18 -15.93 4.99 16.98
CA THR A 18 -16.99 5.85 17.54
C THR A 18 -18.32 5.47 16.86
N ALA A 19 -19.44 5.98 17.35
CA ALA A 19 -20.76 5.34 17.24
C ALA A 19 -21.23 5.06 15.80
N ARG A 20 -22.11 4.06 15.64
CA ARG A 20 -22.68 3.67 14.34
C ARG A 20 -23.72 4.68 13.87
N HIS A 21 -23.54 5.22 12.67
CA HIS A 21 -24.59 5.87 11.88
C HIS A 21 -25.16 4.93 10.80
N ASP A 22 -26.43 5.12 10.41
CA ASP A 22 -27.15 4.28 9.44
C ASP A 22 -26.53 4.29 8.01
N SER A 23 -25.71 5.29 7.67
CA SER A 23 -25.01 5.34 6.39
C SER A 23 -23.56 4.86 6.54
N SER A 24 -23.29 3.63 6.08
CA SER A 24 -21.94 3.06 6.02
C SER A 24 -21.63 2.55 4.62
N LEU A 25 -20.36 2.64 4.22
CA LEU A 25 -19.82 2.11 2.98
C LEU A 25 -18.96 0.89 3.30
N LYS A 26 -19.42 -0.28 2.88
CA LYS A 26 -18.66 -1.53 2.96
C LYS A 26 -17.97 -1.81 1.63
N PHE A 27 -16.68 -2.10 1.66
CA PHE A 27 -15.88 -2.34 0.46
C PHE A 27 -14.64 -3.18 0.77
N THR A 28 -13.96 -3.61 -0.29
CA THR A 28 -12.69 -4.32 -0.21
C THR A 28 -11.57 -3.58 -0.92
N LEU A 29 -10.41 -3.50 -0.27
CA LEU A 29 -9.23 -2.81 -0.77
C LEU A 29 -8.04 -3.77 -0.80
N MET A 30 -7.44 -3.96 -1.97
CA MET A 30 -6.27 -4.81 -2.17
C MET A 30 -5.04 -3.99 -2.54
N THR A 31 -3.87 -4.39 -2.05
CA THR A 31 -2.58 -4.00 -2.64
C THR A 31 -1.75 -5.23 -3.00
N PHE A 32 -1.07 -5.18 -4.15
CA PHE A 32 -0.29 -6.30 -4.66
C PHE A 32 0.83 -5.86 -5.62
N ASN A 33 2.08 -6.11 -5.23
CA ASN A 33 3.23 -5.98 -6.11
C ASN A 33 3.32 -7.23 -7.01
N ALA A 34 3.25 -7.04 -8.34
CA ALA A 34 3.15 -8.15 -9.30
C ALA A 34 4.49 -8.64 -9.85
N LEU A 35 5.62 -8.05 -9.41
CA LEU A 35 6.97 -8.32 -9.89
C LEU A 35 7.11 -8.13 -11.41
N ALA A 36 7.51 -6.94 -11.85
CA ALA A 36 7.65 -6.62 -13.27
C ALA A 36 8.69 -7.56 -13.91
N GLN A 37 8.41 -8.06 -15.11
CA GLN A 37 9.37 -8.90 -15.84
C GLN A 37 10.72 -8.19 -16.05
N THR A 38 10.70 -6.86 -16.23
CA THR A 38 11.88 -6.04 -16.41
C THR A 38 12.76 -5.92 -15.16
N LEU A 39 12.22 -6.23 -13.97
CA LEU A 39 12.92 -6.16 -12.69
C LEU A 39 13.54 -7.50 -12.26
N ILE A 40 13.12 -8.60 -12.87
CA ILE A 40 13.64 -9.93 -12.54
C ILE A 40 15.09 -10.05 -12.97
N ARG A 41 15.97 -10.28 -11.99
CA ARG A 41 17.37 -10.66 -12.20
C ARG A 41 17.59 -12.09 -11.70
N ARG A 42 18.08 -12.97 -12.58
CA ARG A 42 18.17 -14.43 -12.30
C ARG A 42 18.98 -14.76 -11.05
N ASP A 43 20.02 -13.98 -10.77
CA ASP A 43 20.89 -14.09 -9.59
C ASP A 43 20.17 -13.80 -8.26
N ARG A 44 19.06 -13.06 -8.28
CA ARG A 44 18.21 -12.79 -7.10
C ARG A 44 17.21 -13.89 -6.78
N TYR A 45 16.99 -14.81 -7.73
CA TYR A 45 16.07 -15.95 -7.57
C TYR A 45 16.75 -17.30 -7.84
N PRO A 46 17.90 -17.65 -7.23
CA PRO A 46 18.64 -18.88 -7.53
C PRO A 46 17.77 -20.14 -7.49
N ASN A 47 16.90 -20.26 -6.49
CA ASN A 47 16.06 -21.43 -6.23
C ASN A 47 14.74 -21.48 -7.04
N CYS A 48 14.36 -20.40 -7.73
CA CYS A 48 13.20 -20.42 -8.62
C CYS A 48 13.56 -21.14 -9.93
N THR A 49 12.62 -21.88 -10.52
CA THR A 49 12.86 -22.48 -11.84
C THR A 49 12.93 -21.40 -12.91
N LYS A 50 13.71 -21.62 -13.98
CA LYS A 50 13.73 -20.70 -15.13
C LYS A 50 12.35 -20.51 -15.78
N ASN A 51 11.45 -21.48 -15.62
CA ASN A 51 10.11 -21.38 -16.18
C ASN A 51 9.18 -20.55 -15.30
N ALA A 52 9.26 -20.72 -13.98
CA ALA A 52 8.50 -19.94 -13.00
C ALA A 52 8.78 -18.43 -13.09
N LEU A 53 9.99 -18.03 -13.51
CA LEU A 53 10.35 -16.61 -13.65
C LEU A 53 9.81 -15.95 -14.93
N LYS A 54 9.34 -16.71 -15.92
CA LYS A 54 8.90 -16.15 -17.21
C LYS A 54 7.51 -15.54 -17.09
N LEU A 55 7.32 -14.35 -17.67
CA LEU A 55 6.04 -13.64 -17.69
C LEU A 55 4.89 -14.52 -18.19
N LYS A 56 5.11 -15.34 -19.23
CA LYS A 56 4.08 -16.26 -19.75
C LYS A 56 3.57 -17.28 -18.73
N THR A 57 4.40 -17.64 -17.74
CA THR A 57 4.07 -18.57 -16.66
C THR A 57 3.43 -17.81 -15.50
N ARG A 58 4.01 -16.64 -15.15
CA ARG A 58 3.55 -15.82 -14.02
C ARG A 58 2.22 -15.13 -14.30
N MET A 59 2.03 -14.59 -15.50
CA MET A 59 0.90 -13.74 -15.83
C MET A 59 -0.47 -14.39 -15.58
N PRO A 60 -0.73 -15.66 -15.99
CA PRO A 60 -1.96 -16.35 -15.61
C PRO A 60 -2.16 -16.45 -14.09
N LEU A 61 -1.10 -16.65 -13.32
CA LEU A 61 -1.16 -16.70 -11.84
C LEU A 61 -1.48 -15.32 -11.25
N LEU A 62 -0.85 -14.27 -11.78
CA LEU A 62 -1.04 -12.88 -11.34
C LEU A 62 -2.47 -12.40 -11.59
N VAL A 63 -3.03 -12.62 -12.79
CA VAL A 63 -4.42 -12.21 -13.09
C VAL A 63 -5.43 -13.05 -12.31
N ASN A 64 -5.13 -14.33 -12.07
CA ASN A 64 -6.00 -15.20 -11.28
C ASN A 64 -6.15 -14.74 -9.83
N VAL A 65 -5.17 -14.03 -9.24
CA VAL A 65 -5.35 -13.35 -7.93
C VAL A 65 -6.55 -12.41 -7.97
N ILE A 66 -6.64 -11.57 -9.01
CA ILE A 66 -7.75 -10.61 -9.18
C ILE A 66 -9.06 -11.34 -9.46
N GLU A 67 -9.04 -12.38 -10.30
CA GLU A 67 -10.25 -13.15 -10.63
C GLU A 67 -10.85 -13.89 -9.44
N GLN A 68 -10.00 -14.38 -8.53
CA GLN A 68 -10.42 -15.10 -7.34
C GLN A 68 -10.96 -14.15 -6.26
N HIS A 69 -10.28 -13.02 -6.04
CA HIS A 69 -10.60 -12.13 -4.93
C HIS A 69 -11.60 -11.02 -5.29
N LYS A 70 -11.63 -10.58 -6.56
CA LYS A 70 -12.49 -9.51 -7.09
C LYS A 70 -12.60 -8.30 -6.14
N PRO A 71 -11.49 -7.65 -5.77
CA PRO A 71 -11.50 -6.52 -4.83
C PRO A 71 -12.30 -5.35 -5.37
N ASP A 72 -12.91 -4.53 -4.55
CA ASP A 72 -13.64 -3.36 -5.07
C ASP A 72 -12.70 -2.28 -5.58
N ILE A 73 -11.57 -2.10 -4.89
CA ILE A 73 -10.44 -1.23 -5.29
C ILE A 73 -9.15 -2.03 -5.20
N ILE A 74 -8.27 -1.86 -6.20
CA ILE A 74 -7.02 -2.60 -6.36
C ILE A 74 -5.89 -1.61 -6.59
N CYS A 75 -4.82 -1.73 -5.79
CA CYS A 75 -3.56 -1.02 -5.96
C CYS A 75 -2.49 -2.01 -6.39
N LEU A 76 -1.95 -1.86 -7.60
CA LEU A 76 -0.90 -2.73 -8.14
C LEU A 76 0.41 -1.98 -8.29
N GLN A 77 1.51 -2.65 -7.95
CA GLN A 77 2.87 -2.16 -8.15
C GLN A 77 3.63 -3.06 -9.13
N GLU A 78 4.68 -2.51 -9.75
CA GLU A 78 5.55 -3.21 -10.70
C GLU A 78 4.82 -3.86 -11.88
N ILE A 79 3.92 -3.12 -12.53
CA ILE A 79 3.26 -3.65 -13.73
C ILE A 79 4.03 -3.25 -14.98
N ASP A 80 4.46 -4.24 -15.78
CA ASP A 80 5.11 -4.01 -17.08
C ASP A 80 4.20 -3.20 -18.01
N HIS A 81 4.71 -2.07 -18.54
CA HIS A 81 3.96 -1.17 -19.43
C HIS A 81 3.50 -1.87 -20.71
N ASP A 82 4.42 -2.50 -21.44
CA ASP A 82 4.15 -3.08 -22.77
C ASP A 82 3.17 -4.26 -22.74
N HIS A 83 2.97 -4.84 -21.55
CA HIS A 83 2.12 -6.00 -21.31
C HIS A 83 0.88 -5.66 -20.48
N PHE A 84 0.71 -4.42 -20.06
CA PHE A 84 -0.41 -4.00 -19.22
C PHE A 84 -1.76 -4.24 -19.92
N ALA A 85 -1.97 -3.65 -21.10
CA ALA A 85 -3.26 -3.64 -21.78
C ALA A 85 -3.73 -5.06 -22.17
N SER A 86 -2.82 -5.90 -22.66
CA SER A 86 -3.15 -7.25 -23.10
C SER A 86 -3.45 -8.21 -21.95
N ASN A 87 -2.96 -7.94 -20.74
CA ASN A 87 -3.11 -8.83 -19.59
C ASN A 87 -4.01 -8.25 -18.48
N PHE A 88 -3.48 -7.33 -17.66
CA PHE A 88 -4.24 -6.73 -16.57
C PHE A 88 -5.42 -5.91 -17.10
N GLY A 89 -5.21 -5.09 -18.12
CA GLY A 89 -6.27 -4.27 -18.73
C GLY A 89 -7.41 -5.10 -19.33
N SER A 90 -7.09 -6.18 -20.04
CA SER A 90 -8.11 -7.09 -20.59
C SER A 90 -8.89 -7.83 -19.50
N THR A 91 -8.21 -8.22 -18.42
CA THR A 91 -8.83 -8.82 -17.23
C THR A 91 -9.73 -7.84 -16.51
N PHE A 92 -9.28 -6.61 -16.28
CA PHE A 92 -10.07 -5.54 -15.67
C PHE A 92 -11.33 -5.22 -16.48
N THR A 93 -11.19 -5.04 -17.79
CA THR A 93 -12.34 -4.82 -18.68
C THR A 93 -13.38 -5.93 -18.55
N ARG A 94 -12.94 -7.19 -18.62
CA ARG A 94 -13.82 -8.36 -18.52
C ARG A 94 -14.50 -8.48 -17.16
N LEU A 95 -13.85 -8.05 -16.09
CA LEU A 95 -14.37 -8.10 -14.73
C LEU A 95 -15.16 -6.84 -14.34
N GLY A 96 -15.30 -5.85 -15.22
CA GLY A 96 -16.07 -4.62 -14.97
C GLY A 96 -15.34 -3.59 -14.11
N TYR A 97 -14.02 -3.55 -14.21
CA TYR A 97 -13.20 -2.51 -13.60
C TYR A 97 -12.96 -1.37 -14.58
N GLU A 98 -12.82 -0.16 -14.06
CA GLU A 98 -12.05 0.91 -14.67
C GLU A 98 -10.68 0.99 -13.98
N TRP A 99 -9.70 1.62 -14.62
CA TRP A 99 -8.34 1.66 -14.11
C TRP A 99 -7.55 2.86 -14.63
N SER A 100 -6.51 3.22 -13.88
CA SER A 100 -5.50 4.22 -14.24
C SER A 100 -4.11 3.62 -14.03
N PHE A 101 -3.24 3.75 -15.04
CA PHE A 101 -1.88 3.22 -15.03
C PHE A 101 -0.88 4.35 -15.28
N ASP A 102 0.11 4.47 -14.38
CA ASP A 102 1.13 5.50 -14.45
C ASP A 102 2.53 4.91 -14.29
N ARG A 103 3.44 5.32 -15.15
CA ARG A 103 4.84 4.88 -15.12
C ARG A 103 5.62 5.72 -14.11
N LYS A 104 6.71 5.14 -13.60
CA LYS A 104 7.74 5.90 -12.87
C LYS A 104 8.23 7.10 -13.69
N THR A 105 8.60 8.18 -13.01
CA THR A 105 9.16 9.36 -13.68
C THR A 105 10.55 9.06 -14.27
N PRO A 106 10.91 9.65 -15.42
CA PRO A 106 12.23 9.49 -16.01
C PRO A 106 13.33 9.96 -15.06
N LYS A 107 14.31 9.08 -14.78
CA LYS A 107 15.53 9.46 -14.08
C LYS A 107 16.48 10.17 -15.04
N ASP A 108 16.99 11.34 -14.66
CA ASP A 108 17.92 12.16 -15.46
C ASP A 108 17.39 12.51 -16.87
N GLY A 109 16.07 12.65 -17.02
CA GLY A 109 15.42 12.93 -18.30
C GLY A 109 15.43 11.78 -19.31
N LYS A 110 15.86 10.57 -18.91
CA LYS A 110 15.82 9.37 -19.76
C LYS A 110 14.61 8.50 -19.41
N ASP A 111 13.66 8.41 -20.33
CA ASP A 111 12.50 7.52 -20.19
C ASP A 111 12.95 6.06 -20.27
N THR A 112 13.24 5.50 -19.11
CA THR A 112 13.65 4.10 -18.90
C THR A 112 12.63 3.33 -18.08
N ALA A 113 11.51 3.98 -17.71
CA ALA A 113 10.47 3.37 -16.90
C ALA A 113 9.66 2.39 -17.76
N GLN A 114 10.00 1.11 -17.66
CA GLN A 114 9.31 0.02 -18.37
C GLN A 114 8.17 -0.58 -17.55
N TYR A 115 7.95 -0.08 -16.34
CA TYR A 115 6.93 -0.56 -15.41
C TYR A 115 6.35 0.61 -14.60
N GLY A 116 5.22 0.37 -13.95
CA GLY A 116 4.47 1.41 -13.25
C GLY A 116 3.54 0.90 -12.16
N LEU A 117 2.67 1.81 -11.75
CA LEU A 117 1.60 1.59 -10.78
C LEU A 117 0.27 1.54 -11.51
N CYS A 118 -0.68 0.78 -10.96
CA CYS A 118 -2.06 0.80 -11.43
C CYS A 118 -3.04 0.87 -10.27
N VAL A 119 -4.03 1.75 -10.34
CA VAL A 119 -5.22 1.69 -9.50
C VAL A 119 -6.40 1.23 -10.35
N GLY A 120 -7.12 0.21 -9.91
CA GLY A 120 -8.34 -0.28 -10.55
C GLY A 120 -9.53 -0.27 -9.58
N TRP A 121 -10.73 0.02 -10.07
CA TRP A 121 -11.95 0.07 -9.26
C TRP A 121 -13.15 -0.50 -10.02
N LYS A 122 -14.10 -1.14 -9.33
CA LYS A 122 -15.34 -1.61 -9.95
C LYS A 122 -16.23 -0.43 -10.33
N SER A 123 -16.41 -0.17 -11.62
CA SER A 123 -17.19 0.98 -12.11
C SER A 123 -18.69 0.88 -11.83
N ALA A 124 -19.20 -0.33 -11.56
CA ALA A 124 -20.58 -0.54 -11.12
C ALA A 124 -20.87 0.01 -9.70
N THR A 125 -19.83 0.19 -8.88
CA THR A 125 -19.97 0.64 -7.48
C THR A 125 -19.32 2.01 -7.27
N PHE A 126 -18.15 2.23 -7.87
CA PHE A 126 -17.30 3.39 -7.63
C PHE A 126 -17.17 4.26 -8.87
N GLU A 127 -17.30 5.57 -8.65
CA GLU A 127 -16.97 6.60 -9.62
C GLU A 127 -15.71 7.34 -9.17
N SER A 128 -14.72 7.47 -10.05
CA SER A 128 -13.52 8.27 -9.78
C SER A 128 -13.83 9.75 -9.97
N LYS A 129 -13.66 10.55 -8.90
CA LYS A 129 -13.87 12.02 -8.91
C LYS A 129 -12.59 12.80 -9.15
N TRP A 130 -11.46 12.22 -8.76
CA TRP A 130 -10.16 12.85 -8.92
C TRP A 130 -9.06 11.81 -9.04
N GLN A 131 -8.02 12.14 -9.81
CA GLN A 131 -6.79 11.37 -9.91
C GLN A 131 -5.62 12.35 -9.99
N LEU A 132 -4.57 12.07 -9.23
CA LEU A 132 -3.32 12.82 -9.28
C LEU A 132 -2.13 11.88 -9.12
N ILE A 133 -0.99 12.31 -9.66
CA ILE A 133 0.29 11.63 -9.53
C ILE A 133 1.19 12.54 -8.71
N LEU A 134 1.78 11.98 -7.66
CA LEU A 134 2.81 12.64 -6.86
C LEU A 134 4.15 12.11 -7.33
N ASP A 135 4.94 12.98 -7.97
CA ASP A 135 6.34 12.71 -8.26
C ASP A 135 7.17 13.07 -7.04
N PHE A 136 7.75 12.06 -6.38
CA PHE A 136 8.49 12.27 -5.15
C PHE A 136 9.77 13.09 -5.35
N ASP A 137 10.37 12.99 -6.54
CA ASP A 137 11.62 13.70 -6.85
C ASP A 137 11.37 15.20 -7.12
N SER A 138 10.12 15.58 -7.42
CA SER A 138 9.70 16.96 -7.70
C SER A 138 8.91 17.59 -6.53
N ALA A 139 8.84 16.92 -5.38
CA ALA A 139 8.09 17.39 -4.22
C ALA A 139 8.80 18.55 -3.50
N GLU A 140 8.02 19.47 -2.92
CA GLU A 140 8.53 20.60 -2.15
C GLU A 140 8.12 20.48 -0.67
N PRO A 141 9.06 20.64 0.29
CA PRO A 141 10.50 20.81 0.08
C PRO A 141 11.16 19.53 -0.48
N PRO A 142 12.29 19.63 -1.19
CA PRO A 142 12.97 18.47 -1.78
C PRO A 142 13.52 17.52 -0.71
N CYS A 143 13.77 16.27 -1.10
CA CYS A 143 14.34 15.27 -0.20
C CYS A 143 15.79 15.65 0.17
N GLN A 144 16.04 15.83 1.47
CA GLN A 144 17.37 16.17 2.02
C GLN A 144 18.12 14.91 2.48
N SER A 145 18.32 13.96 1.56
CA SER A 145 19.10 12.74 1.81
C SER A 145 20.57 12.93 1.43
N LYS A 146 21.46 12.27 2.18
CA LYS A 146 22.90 12.14 1.88
C LYS A 146 23.19 11.25 0.66
N THR A 147 22.22 10.46 0.22
CA THR A 147 22.37 9.50 -0.87
C THR A 147 21.50 9.89 -2.08
N ASP A 148 21.60 9.12 -3.16
CA ASP A 148 20.82 9.33 -4.38
C ASP A 148 19.32 9.14 -4.11
N TRP A 149 18.64 10.27 -3.90
CA TRP A 149 17.20 10.38 -3.62
C TRP A 149 16.35 10.66 -4.85
N GLN A 150 16.96 10.89 -6.02
CA GLN A 150 16.26 10.99 -7.29
C GLN A 150 15.96 9.58 -7.83
N THR A 151 14.82 9.05 -7.43
CA THR A 151 14.45 7.63 -7.53
C THR A 151 13.54 7.32 -8.72
N GLY A 152 12.92 8.35 -9.29
CA GLY A 152 11.80 8.26 -10.23
C GLY A 152 10.54 7.62 -9.63
N CYS A 153 10.49 7.41 -8.31
CA CYS A 153 9.34 6.80 -7.65
C CYS A 153 8.17 7.80 -7.60
N ILE A 154 6.96 7.27 -7.72
CA ILE A 154 5.72 8.05 -7.71
C ILE A 154 4.72 7.44 -6.73
N ALA A 155 3.69 8.20 -6.40
CA ALA A 155 2.42 7.69 -5.89
C ALA A 155 1.27 8.11 -6.81
N GLN A 156 0.33 7.19 -7.06
CA GLN A 156 -1.00 7.55 -7.56
C GLN A 156 -1.89 7.86 -6.36
N VAL A 157 -2.74 8.88 -6.46
CA VAL A 157 -3.81 9.15 -5.49
C VAL A 157 -5.11 9.34 -6.26
N ALA A 158 -6.14 8.57 -5.90
CA ALA A 158 -7.43 8.62 -6.54
C ALA A 158 -8.56 8.77 -5.52
N ALA A 159 -9.54 9.60 -5.84
CA ALA A 159 -10.73 9.83 -5.02
C ALA A 159 -11.93 9.11 -5.65
N PHE A 160 -12.65 8.33 -4.85
CA PHE A 160 -13.79 7.53 -5.27
C PHE A 160 -15.03 7.83 -4.44
N THR A 161 -16.18 7.80 -5.11
CA THR A 161 -17.48 7.91 -4.45
C THR A 161 -18.46 6.87 -5.00
N THR A 162 -19.64 6.77 -4.37
CA THR A 162 -20.74 5.90 -4.83
C THR A 162 -21.93 6.76 -5.27
N SER A 163 -22.99 6.15 -5.82
CA SER A 163 -24.11 6.92 -6.42
C SER A 163 -24.89 7.81 -5.44
N ASN A 164 -24.96 7.46 -4.15
CA ASN A 164 -25.62 8.26 -3.10
C ASN A 164 -24.75 8.29 -1.82
N PRO A 165 -23.61 8.99 -1.87
CA PRO A 165 -22.57 8.85 -0.87
C PRO A 165 -22.80 9.78 0.31
N SER A 166 -22.67 9.27 1.54
CA SER A 166 -22.41 10.11 2.72
C SER A 166 -20.92 10.18 3.05
N VAL A 167 -20.11 9.30 2.44
CA VAL A 167 -18.67 9.19 2.62
C VAL A 167 -17.99 8.95 1.26
N GLY A 168 -16.76 9.42 1.13
CA GLY A 168 -15.89 9.21 -0.04
C GLY A 168 -14.56 8.60 0.38
N LEU A 169 -13.88 7.96 -0.57
CA LEU A 169 -12.59 7.31 -0.35
C LEU A 169 -11.50 8.06 -1.11
N ILE A 170 -10.35 8.29 -0.47
CA ILE A 170 -9.12 8.71 -1.13
C ILE A 170 -8.14 7.56 -0.95
N VAL A 171 -7.71 6.94 -2.03
CA VAL A 171 -6.80 5.79 -2.00
C VAL A 171 -5.53 6.18 -2.73
N SER A 172 -4.40 6.04 -2.06
CA SER A 172 -3.10 6.08 -2.73
C SER A 172 -2.55 4.70 -3.02
N ASN A 173 -1.71 4.65 -4.05
CA ASN A 173 -0.91 3.51 -4.43
C ASN A 173 0.53 4.00 -4.66
N GLN A 174 1.49 3.42 -3.95
CA GLN A 174 2.90 3.78 -4.11
C GLN A 174 3.81 2.57 -4.18
N HIS A 175 5.00 2.77 -4.75
CA HIS A 175 6.12 1.86 -4.63
C HIS A 175 7.36 2.67 -4.24
N SER A 176 7.66 2.66 -2.94
CA SER A 176 8.78 3.41 -2.35
C SER A 176 10.13 2.88 -2.80
N TYR A 177 11.17 3.69 -2.63
CA TYR A 177 12.52 3.31 -3.02
C TYR A 177 13.01 2.04 -2.31
N TRP A 178 13.56 1.10 -3.09
CA TRP A 178 13.88 -0.25 -2.62
C TRP A 178 15.14 -0.35 -1.76
N ARG A 179 16.03 0.66 -1.76
CA ARG A 179 17.33 0.53 -1.09
C ARG A 179 17.15 0.44 0.44
N PRO A 180 17.65 -0.63 1.10
CA PRO A 180 17.49 -0.78 2.56
C PRO A 180 18.04 0.39 3.38
N ALA A 181 19.16 0.98 2.93
CA ALA A 181 19.80 2.10 3.61
C ALA A 181 19.07 3.45 3.43
N ALA A 182 18.14 3.57 2.48
CA ALA A 182 17.47 4.83 2.13
C ALA A 182 16.29 5.14 3.06
N LYS A 183 16.51 5.01 4.38
CA LYS A 183 15.47 5.06 5.41
C LYS A 183 14.78 6.43 5.49
N PHE A 184 15.56 7.51 5.37
CA PHE A 184 15.05 8.87 5.37
C PHE A 184 14.31 9.18 4.05
N THR A 185 14.88 8.74 2.92
CA THR A 185 14.25 8.88 1.59
C THR A 185 12.87 8.22 1.57
N LYS A 186 12.75 6.98 2.06
CA LYS A 186 11.46 6.26 2.15
C LYS A 186 10.46 6.97 3.08
N LEU A 187 10.92 7.57 4.19
CA LEU A 187 10.07 8.39 5.06
C LEU A 187 9.57 9.64 4.35
N HIS A 188 10.45 10.31 3.60
CA HIS A 188 10.11 11.49 2.79
C HIS A 188 9.05 11.16 1.74
N GLN A 189 9.20 10.06 0.99
CA GLN A 189 8.21 9.62 0.01
C GLN A 189 6.83 9.36 0.64
N ALA A 190 6.79 8.68 1.79
CA ALA A 190 5.54 8.47 2.52
C ALA A 190 4.92 9.78 3.04
N MET A 191 5.74 10.75 3.45
CA MET A 191 5.28 12.09 3.84
C MET A 191 4.60 12.83 2.69
N VAL A 192 5.22 12.83 1.51
CA VAL A 192 4.65 13.45 0.30
C VAL A 192 3.28 12.84 -0.02
N THR A 193 3.15 11.52 0.06
CA THR A 193 1.86 10.85 -0.15
C THR A 193 0.81 11.25 0.88
N LEU A 194 1.17 11.30 2.17
CA LEU A 194 0.23 11.67 3.23
C LEU A 194 -0.25 13.11 3.09
N GLU A 195 0.65 14.02 2.74
CA GLU A 195 0.33 15.42 2.46
C GLU A 195 -0.59 15.54 1.25
N GLY A 196 -0.29 14.84 0.15
CA GLY A 196 -1.15 14.81 -1.03
C GLY A 196 -2.56 14.29 -0.75
N ILE A 197 -2.71 13.26 0.08
CA ILE A 197 -4.03 12.79 0.54
C ILE A 197 -4.74 13.84 1.39
N THR A 198 -4.02 14.45 2.34
CA THR A 198 -4.59 15.45 3.26
C THR A 198 -5.03 16.72 2.51
N ASP A 199 -4.25 17.12 1.50
CA ASP A 199 -4.55 18.26 0.65
C ASP A 199 -5.73 17.98 -0.26
N LEU A 200 -5.77 16.81 -0.91
CA LEU A 200 -6.90 16.40 -1.73
C LEU A 200 -8.19 16.30 -0.91
N LYS A 201 -8.12 15.74 0.31
CA LYS A 201 -9.25 15.73 1.24
C LYS A 201 -9.79 17.14 1.49
N ARG A 202 -8.91 18.08 1.86
CA ARG A 202 -9.32 19.47 2.10
C ARG A 202 -9.94 20.11 0.86
N GLN A 203 -9.37 19.89 -0.33
CA GLN A 203 -9.90 20.42 -1.58
C GLN A 203 -11.29 19.87 -1.90
N LEU A 204 -11.46 18.54 -1.82
CA LEU A 204 -12.74 17.89 -2.09
C LEU A 204 -13.83 18.36 -1.13
N GLU A 205 -13.51 18.52 0.16
CA GLU A 205 -14.47 18.99 1.17
C GLU A 205 -14.78 20.48 1.07
N GLN A 206 -13.89 21.30 0.49
CA GLN A 206 -14.13 22.72 0.26
C GLN A 206 -15.06 22.98 -0.93
N VAL A 207 -15.00 22.15 -1.96
CA VAL A 207 -15.79 22.33 -3.19
C VAL A 207 -17.11 21.56 -3.18
N ASP A 208 -17.31 20.66 -2.23
CA ASP A 208 -18.47 19.78 -2.18
C ASP A 208 -19.64 20.38 -1.37
N GLU A 209 -20.71 20.76 -2.07
CA GLU A 209 -21.97 21.20 -1.46
C GLU A 209 -22.84 20.03 -0.97
N SER A 210 -22.55 18.78 -1.36
CA SER A 210 -23.32 17.60 -0.96
C SER A 210 -22.98 17.08 0.44
N GLY A 211 -21.92 17.62 1.03
CA GLY A 211 -21.52 17.37 2.41
C GLY A 211 -20.83 16.02 2.62
N ILE A 212 -20.27 15.40 1.59
CA ILE A 212 -19.52 14.13 1.69
C ILE A 212 -18.29 14.34 2.58
N ARG A 213 -18.00 13.34 3.43
CA ARG A 213 -16.78 13.30 4.24
C ARG A 213 -15.80 12.29 3.63
N TRP A 214 -14.55 12.68 3.45
CA TRP A 214 -13.58 11.87 2.72
C TRP A 214 -12.59 11.18 3.67
N HIS A 215 -12.33 9.89 3.44
CA HIS A 215 -11.37 9.10 4.23
C HIS A 215 -10.17 8.67 3.40
N GLY A 216 -8.97 8.83 3.95
CA GLY A 216 -7.72 8.48 3.27
C GLY A 216 -7.22 7.06 3.59
N PHE A 217 -6.73 6.36 2.56
CA PHE A 217 -5.96 5.13 2.68
C PHE A 217 -4.64 5.25 1.92
N MET A 218 -3.54 4.85 2.55
CA MET A 218 -2.24 4.72 1.89
C MET A 218 -1.93 3.25 1.65
N CYS A 219 -1.88 2.85 0.38
CA CYS A 219 -1.58 1.48 -0.02
C CYS A 219 -0.30 1.40 -0.83
N GLY A 220 0.34 0.23 -0.81
CA GLY A 220 1.44 -0.07 -1.71
C GLY A 220 2.54 -0.88 -1.08
N ASP A 221 3.63 -0.98 -1.83
CA ASP A 221 4.90 -1.51 -1.39
C ASP A 221 5.75 -0.34 -0.86
N PHE A 222 5.94 -0.33 0.46
CA PHE A 222 6.70 0.73 1.11
C PHE A 222 8.20 0.41 1.20
N ASN A 223 8.63 -0.80 0.85
CA ASN A 223 10.01 -1.27 1.04
C ASN A 223 10.54 -1.01 2.47
N VAL A 224 9.67 -1.10 3.46
CA VAL A 224 9.95 -0.81 4.87
C VAL A 224 9.37 -1.93 5.72
N THR A 225 10.16 -2.48 6.64
CA THR A 225 9.73 -3.49 7.60
C THR A 225 9.14 -2.85 8.87
N PRO A 226 8.26 -3.57 9.61
CA PRO A 226 7.63 -3.03 10.83
C PRO A 226 8.63 -2.67 11.95
N LEU A 227 9.86 -3.18 11.88
CA LEU A 227 10.92 -2.95 12.87
C LEU A 227 11.78 -1.71 12.56
N GLU A 228 11.68 -1.14 11.37
CA GLU A 228 12.48 0.03 10.97
C GLU A 228 11.98 1.33 11.62
N ALA A 229 12.90 2.25 11.89
CA ALA A 229 12.60 3.62 12.31
C ALA A 229 11.68 4.33 11.31
N THR A 230 11.85 4.05 10.01
CA THR A 230 10.98 4.56 8.94
C THR A 230 9.51 4.16 9.15
N TYR A 231 9.22 2.91 9.52
CA TYR A 231 7.84 2.48 9.79
C TYR A 231 7.23 3.23 10.98
N ARG A 232 8.02 3.44 12.05
CA ARG A 232 7.61 4.25 13.21
C ARG A 232 7.29 5.70 12.79
N GLY A 233 8.14 6.31 11.96
CA GLY A 233 7.95 7.66 11.45
C GLY A 233 6.78 7.81 10.47
N ILE A 234 6.51 6.80 9.65
CA ILE A 234 5.33 6.79 8.77
C ILE A 234 4.06 6.80 9.63
N ARG A 235 3.98 5.92 10.63
CA ARG A 235 2.76 5.75 11.43
C ARG A 235 2.52 6.80 12.50
N MET A 236 3.57 7.24 13.20
CA MET A 236 3.49 8.15 14.36
C MET A 236 2.46 7.76 15.44
N HIS A 237 2.23 6.47 15.66
CA HIS A 237 1.39 6.04 16.79
C HIS A 237 2.09 6.28 18.14
N LYS A 238 3.43 6.40 18.14
CA LYS A 238 4.29 6.84 19.26
C LYS A 238 5.41 7.73 18.70
N PRO A 239 5.99 8.63 19.52
CA PRO A 239 7.22 9.35 19.16
C PRO A 239 8.36 8.38 18.82
N LEU A 240 9.27 8.81 17.95
CA LEU A 240 10.50 8.06 17.67
C LEU A 240 11.44 8.15 18.88
N THR A 241 12.15 7.07 19.15
CA THR A 241 13.21 7.09 20.18
C THR A 241 14.47 7.77 19.63
N PRO A 242 15.39 8.23 20.50
CA PRO A 242 16.68 8.77 20.05
C PRO A 242 17.45 7.83 19.12
N GLU A 243 17.39 6.52 19.35
CA GLU A 243 18.04 5.52 18.49
C GLU A 243 17.40 5.47 17.09
N MET A 244 16.08 5.56 17.01
CA MET A 244 15.36 5.62 15.73
C MET A 244 15.67 6.90 14.97
N MET A 245 15.75 8.03 15.67
CA MET A 245 16.18 9.31 15.09
C MET A 245 17.61 9.22 14.54
N ALA A 246 18.53 8.64 15.30
CA ALA A 246 19.91 8.41 14.87
C ALA A 246 20.01 7.48 13.65
N ASP A 247 19.18 6.44 13.59
CA ASP A 247 19.11 5.52 12.45
C ASP A 247 18.64 6.22 11.16
N LEU A 248 17.65 7.12 11.24
CA LEU A 248 17.23 7.95 10.11
C LEU A 248 18.33 8.94 9.69
N GLN A 249 19.10 9.47 10.64
CA GLN A 249 20.16 10.44 10.39
C GLN A 249 21.32 9.88 9.54
N LEU A 250 21.44 8.55 9.43
CA LEU A 250 22.41 7.90 8.55
C LEU A 250 22.18 8.23 7.07
N ASP A 251 20.92 8.36 6.65
CA ASP A 251 20.51 8.70 5.28
C ASP A 251 20.18 10.20 5.11
N ALA A 252 20.01 10.95 6.20
CA ALA A 252 19.56 12.34 6.15
C ALA A 252 20.69 13.36 6.28
N GLU A 253 20.57 14.50 5.60
CA GLU A 253 21.38 15.70 5.84
C GLU A 253 21.21 16.24 7.28
N GLU A 254 22.12 17.11 7.72
CA GLU A 254 22.07 17.69 9.08
C GLU A 254 20.77 18.48 9.30
N GLY A 255 20.07 18.21 10.41
CA GLY A 255 18.80 18.85 10.77
C GLY A 255 17.56 18.41 9.95
N ALA A 256 17.74 17.59 8.91
CA ALA A 256 16.65 17.14 8.06
C ALA A 256 15.68 16.18 8.78
N VAL A 257 16.20 15.32 9.67
CA VAL A 257 15.36 14.41 10.48
C VAL A 257 14.45 15.18 11.43
N ASP A 258 14.98 16.15 12.17
CA ASP A 258 14.15 16.96 13.08
C ASP A 258 13.07 17.73 12.32
N THR A 259 13.43 18.27 11.15
CA THR A 259 12.51 19.01 10.28
C THR A 259 11.37 18.13 9.78
N ILE A 260 11.67 16.94 9.24
CA ILE A 260 10.63 16.05 8.72
C ILE A 260 9.74 15.49 9.83
N ILE A 261 10.31 15.17 11.00
CA ILE A 261 9.54 14.64 12.12
C ILE A 261 8.60 15.69 12.69
N LYS A 262 9.05 16.93 12.85
CA LYS A 262 8.19 18.05 13.25
C LYS A 262 7.04 18.26 12.27
N ARG A 263 7.30 18.15 10.96
CA ARG A 263 6.25 18.23 9.93
C ARG A 263 5.29 17.05 10.05
N ARG A 264 5.81 15.84 10.22
CA ARG A 264 5.03 14.62 10.40
C ARG A 264 4.11 14.70 11.62
N GLU A 265 4.53 15.30 12.73
CA GLU A 265 3.72 15.49 13.93
C GLU A 265 2.46 16.33 13.70
N SER A 266 2.46 17.23 12.70
CA SER A 266 1.27 18.01 12.32
C SER A 266 0.28 17.27 11.41
N LEU A 267 0.62 16.07 10.93
CA LEU A 267 -0.23 15.28 10.05
C LEU A 267 -0.94 14.16 10.81
N PRO A 268 -2.10 13.67 10.32
CA PRO A 268 -2.81 12.57 10.95
C PRO A 268 -1.94 11.32 11.13
N ARG A 269 -2.20 10.56 12.19
CA ARG A 269 -1.52 9.27 12.43
C ARG A 269 -2.00 8.23 11.43
N LEU A 270 -1.17 7.24 11.15
CA LEU A 270 -1.54 6.12 10.28
C LEU A 270 -1.67 4.82 11.08
N ASP A 271 -2.78 4.14 10.85
CA ASP A 271 -3.09 2.86 11.45
C ASP A 271 -3.09 1.77 10.36
N SER A 272 -2.25 0.75 10.51
CA SER A 272 -2.24 -0.37 9.56
C SER A 272 -3.44 -1.28 9.82
N CYS A 273 -4.16 -1.61 8.75
CA CYS A 273 -5.27 -2.56 8.78
C CYS A 273 -4.81 -3.96 9.19
N TYR A 274 -3.53 -4.28 9.02
CA TYR A 274 -2.93 -5.59 9.32
C TYR A 274 -2.15 -5.60 10.64
N SER A 275 -2.10 -4.49 11.40
CA SER A 275 -1.27 -4.37 12.60
C SER A 275 -1.63 -5.32 13.76
N THR A 276 -2.78 -6.01 13.71
CA THR A 276 -3.18 -7.04 14.68
C THR A 276 -3.24 -8.45 14.07
N TYR A 277 -2.76 -8.63 12.84
CA TYR A 277 -2.83 -9.88 12.08
C TYR A 277 -2.26 -11.08 12.86
N ARG A 278 -1.07 -10.96 13.44
CA ARG A 278 -0.46 -12.06 14.22
C ARG A 278 -1.25 -12.39 15.47
N ALA A 279 -1.83 -11.39 16.14
CA ALA A 279 -2.71 -11.64 17.28
C ALA A 279 -3.96 -12.42 16.86
N ILE A 280 -4.55 -12.09 15.70
CA ILE A 280 -5.72 -12.81 15.16
C ILE A 280 -5.36 -14.26 14.84
N VAL A 281 -4.26 -14.49 14.11
CA VAL A 281 -3.83 -15.85 13.72
C VAL A 281 -3.44 -16.71 14.92
N SER A 282 -2.73 -16.13 15.89
CA SER A 282 -2.33 -16.82 17.13
C SER A 282 -3.43 -16.89 18.18
N LYS A 283 -4.58 -16.24 17.95
CA LYS A 283 -5.66 -16.05 18.93
C LYS A 283 -5.15 -15.42 20.24
N SER A 284 -4.20 -14.50 20.14
CA SER A 284 -3.66 -13.75 21.27
C SER A 284 -4.74 -12.80 21.82
N PRO A 285 -4.99 -12.79 23.15
CA PRO A 285 -5.95 -11.88 23.76
C PRO A 285 -5.40 -10.45 23.96
N ALA A 286 -4.10 -10.22 23.69
CA ALA A 286 -3.42 -8.95 23.92
C ALA A 286 -2.68 -8.51 22.65
N PRO A 287 -3.38 -7.89 21.69
CA PRO A 287 -2.76 -7.45 20.44
C PRO A 287 -1.78 -6.31 20.71
N ASN A 288 -0.66 -6.35 19.99
CA ASN A 288 0.37 -5.34 19.98
C ASN A 288 0.52 -4.79 18.56
N ILE A 289 -0.13 -3.66 18.30
CA ILE A 289 -0.17 -3.00 16.99
C ILE A 289 1.21 -2.59 16.44
N ASP A 290 2.27 -2.67 17.26
CA ASP A 290 3.64 -2.34 16.85
C ASP A 290 4.41 -3.59 16.40
N HIS A 291 3.89 -4.79 16.70
CA HIS A 291 4.61 -6.06 16.54
C HIS A 291 3.75 -7.19 15.94
N ASP A 292 2.46 -6.96 15.71
CA ASP A 292 1.51 -7.95 15.21
C ASP A 292 1.11 -7.76 13.74
N GLU A 293 1.87 -6.96 13.00
CA GLU A 293 1.88 -7.05 11.53
C GLU A 293 2.23 -8.48 11.06
N PRO A 294 1.86 -8.89 9.84
CA PRO A 294 2.30 -10.15 9.25
C PRO A 294 3.82 -10.33 9.36
N GLU A 295 4.27 -11.58 9.43
CA GLU A 295 5.70 -11.87 9.40
C GLU A 295 6.32 -11.53 8.04
N TYR A 296 5.55 -11.72 6.97
CA TYR A 296 5.95 -11.34 5.63
C TYR A 296 4.77 -11.03 4.71
N THR A 297 5.08 -10.21 3.72
CA THR A 297 4.30 -10.01 2.49
C THR A 297 5.18 -10.22 1.26
N HIS A 298 6.50 -10.13 1.41
CA HIS A 298 7.49 -10.50 0.41
C HIS A 298 8.31 -11.70 0.90
N TRP A 299 8.56 -12.64 -0.01
CA TRP A 299 9.52 -13.72 0.21
C TRP A 299 10.31 -14.06 -1.05
N SER A 300 11.59 -13.64 -1.05
CA SER A 300 12.59 -14.16 -1.98
C SER A 300 13.71 -14.87 -1.21
N GLU A 301 14.65 -15.49 -1.93
CA GLU A 301 15.74 -16.24 -1.31
C GLU A 301 16.64 -15.38 -0.41
N GLY A 302 16.80 -14.09 -0.74
CA GLY A 302 17.67 -13.18 0.00
C GLY A 302 16.98 -12.41 1.12
N PHE A 303 15.64 -12.39 1.16
CA PHE A 303 14.89 -11.59 2.12
C PHE A 303 13.45 -12.10 2.32
N VAL A 304 13.02 -12.15 3.58
CA VAL A 304 11.64 -12.45 3.99
C VAL A 304 11.21 -11.33 4.93
N GLY A 305 10.08 -10.70 4.65
CA GLY A 305 9.57 -9.64 5.52
C GLY A 305 8.32 -8.95 4.98
N THR A 306 7.68 -8.17 5.85
CA THR A 306 6.50 -7.38 5.52
C THR A 306 6.96 -6.04 4.96
N LEU A 307 6.55 -5.77 3.72
CA LEU A 307 6.89 -4.54 2.98
C LEU A 307 5.64 -3.83 2.45
N ASP A 308 4.52 -4.56 2.34
CA ASP A 308 3.27 -4.10 1.76
C ASP A 308 2.27 -3.74 2.85
N TYR A 309 1.57 -2.61 2.68
CA TYR A 309 0.66 -2.11 3.71
C TYR A 309 -0.62 -1.52 3.15
N ILE A 310 -1.68 -1.59 3.96
CA ILE A 310 -2.91 -0.80 3.82
C ILE A 310 -3.04 0.03 5.09
N PHE A 311 -2.61 1.29 5.03
CA PHE A 311 -2.74 2.23 6.13
C PHE A 311 -4.03 3.02 6.01
N SER A 312 -4.80 3.10 7.09
CA SER A 312 -5.88 4.07 7.26
C SER A 312 -5.30 5.39 7.80
N VAL A 313 -5.62 6.50 7.16
CA VAL A 313 -5.32 7.84 7.67
C VAL A 313 -6.31 8.13 8.79
N ARG A 314 -5.84 8.30 10.03
CA ARG A 314 -6.73 8.47 11.17
C ARG A 314 -7.56 9.74 11.01
N ASP A 315 -8.86 9.61 11.25
CA ASP A 315 -9.83 10.69 11.17
C ASP A 315 -10.68 10.70 12.44
N GLU A 316 -11.10 11.89 12.88
CA GLU A 316 -11.91 12.06 14.09
C GLU A 316 -13.42 12.04 13.78
N GLU A 317 -13.81 12.28 12.53
CA GLU A 317 -15.21 12.37 12.08
C GLU A 317 -15.67 11.13 11.32
N LEU A 318 -14.74 10.23 10.98
CA LEU A 318 -15.02 8.98 10.30
C LEU A 318 -14.49 7.79 11.10
N SER A 319 -15.30 6.74 11.15
CA SER A 319 -14.91 5.45 11.73
C SER A 319 -14.64 4.44 10.62
N VAL A 320 -13.51 3.75 10.73
CA VAL A 320 -13.15 2.63 9.87
C VAL A 320 -13.15 1.34 10.68
N LYS A 321 -13.96 0.37 10.27
CA LYS A 321 -13.90 -1.00 10.75
C LYS A 321 -13.07 -1.85 9.81
N VAL A 322 -12.15 -2.63 10.33
CA VAL A 322 -11.62 -3.80 9.62
C VAL A 322 -12.52 -4.98 9.94
N GLU A 323 -13.27 -5.46 8.95
CA GLU A 323 -14.19 -6.59 9.11
C GLU A 323 -13.43 -7.91 8.97
N ARG A 324 -12.67 -8.04 7.87
CA ARG A 324 -11.95 -9.26 7.52
C ARG A 324 -10.64 -8.93 6.84
N LEU A 325 -9.65 -9.80 7.03
CA LEU A 325 -8.33 -9.73 6.38
C LEU A 325 -8.12 -10.96 5.50
N LEU A 326 -7.53 -10.76 4.32
CA LEU A 326 -7.05 -11.86 3.51
C LEU A 326 -5.91 -12.57 4.26
N ARG A 327 -6.02 -13.89 4.38
CA ARG A 327 -5.03 -14.70 5.06
C ARG A 327 -3.74 -14.77 4.24
N ILE A 328 -2.61 -14.47 4.88
CA ILE A 328 -1.27 -14.74 4.35
C ILE A 328 -1.02 -16.25 4.37
N VAL A 329 -0.66 -16.80 3.20
CA VAL A 329 -0.26 -18.19 3.03
C VAL A 329 1.04 -18.43 3.78
N THR A 330 1.12 -19.47 4.63
CA THR A 330 2.28 -19.73 5.50
C THR A 330 3.50 -20.24 4.71
N LEU A 331 4.72 -20.09 5.26
CA LEU A 331 5.94 -20.60 4.61
C LEU A 331 5.88 -22.12 4.42
N GLU A 332 5.25 -22.83 5.36
CA GLU A 332 4.99 -24.28 5.27
C GLU A 332 4.04 -24.62 4.12
N GLU A 333 2.98 -23.83 3.92
CA GLU A 333 2.04 -24.02 2.81
C GLU A 333 2.68 -23.73 1.45
N LEU A 334 3.56 -22.72 1.38
CA LEU A 334 4.27 -22.32 0.17
C LEU A 334 5.34 -23.32 -0.26
N ARG A 335 5.97 -24.05 0.68
CA ARG A 335 6.98 -25.11 0.48
C ARG A 335 8.30 -24.70 -0.20
N ALA A 336 8.34 -23.57 -0.91
CA ALA A 336 9.50 -23.02 -1.59
C ALA A 336 9.38 -21.49 -1.74
N PRO A 337 10.51 -20.76 -1.89
CA PRO A 337 10.49 -19.33 -2.18
C PRO A 337 9.65 -19.00 -3.43
N ILE A 338 9.11 -17.78 -3.47
CA ILE A 338 8.29 -17.27 -4.57
C ILE A 338 9.07 -16.25 -5.41
N PRO A 339 8.78 -16.10 -6.71
CA PRO A 339 7.75 -16.80 -7.49
C PRO A 339 8.09 -18.27 -7.77
N ASN A 340 7.04 -19.09 -7.89
CA ASN A 340 7.13 -20.52 -8.19
C ASN A 340 6.00 -20.94 -9.16
N GLU A 341 5.76 -22.25 -9.35
CA GLU A 341 4.75 -22.74 -10.31
C GLU A 341 3.30 -22.43 -9.88
N THR A 342 3.09 -21.95 -8.64
CA THR A 342 1.76 -21.63 -8.08
C THR A 342 1.58 -20.16 -7.72
N ILE A 343 2.67 -19.41 -7.52
CA ILE A 343 2.65 -17.98 -7.20
C ILE A 343 3.53 -17.21 -8.18
N GLY A 344 2.95 -16.23 -8.87
CA GLY A 344 3.59 -15.48 -9.96
C GLY A 344 4.38 -14.22 -9.55
N SER A 345 4.39 -13.87 -8.27
CA SER A 345 5.15 -12.73 -7.71
C SER A 345 6.02 -13.22 -6.55
N ASP A 346 7.04 -12.46 -6.18
CA ASP A 346 7.75 -12.60 -4.90
C ASP A 346 7.03 -11.90 -3.73
N HIS A 347 5.96 -11.17 -4.01
CA HIS A 347 5.03 -10.65 -3.02
C HIS A 347 3.73 -11.46 -2.96
N LEU A 348 3.05 -11.40 -1.83
CA LEU A 348 1.71 -11.91 -1.60
C LEU A 348 0.72 -10.73 -1.59
N PRO A 349 -0.46 -10.88 -2.19
CA PRO A 349 -1.49 -9.85 -2.11
C PRO A 349 -1.96 -9.71 -0.67
N ILE A 350 -2.16 -8.48 -0.22
CA ILE A 350 -2.89 -8.19 1.01
C ILE A 350 -4.18 -7.46 0.66
N MET A 351 -5.26 -7.80 1.38
CA MET A 351 -6.58 -7.24 1.13
C MET A 351 -7.39 -7.16 2.41
N ALA A 352 -8.12 -6.06 2.60
CA ALA A 352 -8.99 -5.86 3.74
C ALA A 352 -10.43 -5.65 3.28
N GLU A 353 -11.38 -6.27 3.97
CA GLU A 353 -12.78 -5.86 3.93
C GLU A 353 -13.01 -4.82 5.03
N LEU A 354 -13.49 -3.65 4.62
CA LEU A 354 -13.60 -2.46 5.44
C LEU A 354 -15.03 -1.95 5.45
N THR A 355 -15.45 -1.40 6.59
CA THR A 355 -16.68 -0.62 6.71
C THR A 355 -16.32 0.79 7.14
N LEU A 356 -16.61 1.78 6.30
CA LEU A 356 -16.43 3.20 6.59
C LEU A 356 -17.78 3.82 6.96
N SER A 357 -17.86 4.53 8.08
CA SER A 357 -19.06 5.27 8.47
C SER A 357 -18.69 6.62 9.06
N ARG A 358 -19.67 7.53 9.14
CA ARG A 358 -19.51 8.72 9.98
C ARG A 358 -19.46 8.32 11.45
N ALA A 359 -18.60 9.01 12.20
CA ALA A 359 -18.30 8.82 13.61
C ALA A 359 -19.43 9.22 14.56
#